data_AF-A0AAV0QU69-F1
#
_entry.id   AF-A0AAV0QU69-F1
#
_cell.length_a   1.000
_cell.length_b   1.000
_cell.length_c   1.000
_cell.angle_alpha   90.00
_cell.angle_beta   90.00
_cell.angle_gamma   90.00
#
_symmetry.space_group_name_H-M   'P 1'
#
loop_
_entity.id
_entity.type
_entity.pdbx_description
1 polymer ?
#
loop_
_entity_poly.entity_id
_entity_poly.type
_entity_poly.pdbx_seq_one_letter_code
_entity_poly.pdbx_strand_id
1 'polypeptide(L)'
;MCRKGGISEFCDLKGDIRIDPNPPIVYYVVPTEAADNNVTSSLTIKPYARNDNAGAMESVREWTVKVVPKNHQDLPHCSRVHDSPGVIFSLAGFCGNVFHSFSDVLIPLFATARPFNRQVKLLITDYRKWFIYKFIPILQALSRYEMVDIDDVQEDGKNIHCFSRLTLGLKGRQSNELSINTSESEFTIIDFKKFLRSAYSLRKTTAIKLQDGGKKKLAPVLLIVTRRRTRALSNVEEVERMAVQLGFKVTIAEIDANVSKSAEVINSCDVVLGVHGAALTNMVFLPENAVQIQVVPFDTDWIAKNAYGDPTKDMGVRYLEYKIGIEESSLSKKYPPDHAVLTNPKLFVMKDHTTEFAEC
;
A
#
# COMPACT_ATOMS: atom_id res chain seq x y z
N MET A 1 13.18 -3.43 20.57
CA MET A 1 12.67 -2.06 20.75
C MET A 1 11.31 -1.96 20.11
N CYS A 2 10.31 -1.48 20.84
CA CYS A 2 8.97 -1.23 20.32
C CYS A 2 8.75 0.26 20.13
N ARG A 3 8.21 0.64 18.97
CA ARG A 3 7.76 1.99 18.68
C ARG A 3 6.24 2.02 18.74
N LYS A 4 5.71 2.87 19.60
CA LYS A 4 4.27 3.14 19.74
C LYS A 4 3.94 4.56 19.34
N GLY A 5 2.70 4.77 18.93
CA GLY A 5 2.19 6.06 18.46
C GLY A 5 2.59 6.39 17.02
N GLY A 6 1.89 7.39 16.45
CA GLY A 6 2.00 7.73 15.03
C GLY A 6 1.17 6.80 14.14
N ILE A 7 1.50 6.78 12.85
CA ILE A 7 0.73 6.11 11.80
C ILE A 7 0.98 4.60 11.77
N SER A 8 2.12 4.14 12.28
CA SER A 8 2.46 2.73 12.33
C SER A 8 3.18 2.39 13.62
N GLU A 9 2.74 1.32 14.26
CA GLU A 9 3.39 0.75 15.43
C GLU A 9 4.11 -0.53 15.01
N PHE A 10 5.30 -0.77 15.60
CA PHE A 10 6.04 -2.02 15.38
C PHE A 10 6.98 -2.33 16.54
N CYS A 11 7.35 -3.61 16.67
CA CYS A 11 8.37 -4.10 17.59
C CYS A 11 9.47 -4.83 16.82
N ASP A 12 10.70 -4.34 16.89
CA ASP A 12 11.89 -5.02 16.40
C ASP A 12 12.56 -5.77 17.57
N LEU A 13 12.50 -7.10 17.53
CA LEU A 13 12.97 -8.01 18.59
C LEU A 13 14.16 -8.84 18.11
N LYS A 14 15.14 -9.08 18.99
CA LYS A 14 16.33 -9.92 18.74
C LYS A 14 16.64 -10.74 19.99
N GLY A 15 16.74 -12.07 19.86
CA GLY A 15 16.92 -12.98 21.00
C GLY A 15 16.03 -14.21 20.87
N ASP A 16 15.71 -14.88 21.98
CA ASP A 16 14.76 -16.00 21.98
C ASP A 16 13.32 -15.43 21.94
N ILE A 17 12.67 -15.61 20.78
CA ILE A 17 11.33 -15.10 20.50
C ILE A 17 10.44 -16.30 20.17
N ARG A 18 9.32 -16.43 20.88
CA ARG A 18 8.35 -17.51 20.68
C ARG A 18 6.98 -16.94 20.38
N ILE A 19 6.41 -17.34 19.26
CA ILE A 19 5.14 -16.83 18.76
C ILE A 19 4.09 -17.91 18.99
N ASP A 20 3.13 -17.60 19.84
CA ASP A 20 1.88 -18.31 19.97
C ASP A 20 0.83 -17.60 19.10
N PRO A 21 0.27 -18.25 18.07
CA PRO A 21 -0.76 -17.65 17.23
C PRO A 21 -2.15 -17.67 17.88
N ASN A 22 -2.37 -18.50 18.90
CA ASN A 22 -3.67 -18.66 19.54
C ASN A 22 -3.54 -19.09 21.01
N PRO A 23 -3.54 -18.13 21.96
CA PRO A 23 -3.79 -16.69 21.78
C PRO A 23 -2.64 -15.96 21.06
N PRO A 24 -2.88 -14.82 20.38
CA PRO A 24 -1.88 -14.10 19.59
C PRO A 24 -0.86 -13.38 20.48
N ILE A 25 0.15 -14.13 20.94
CA ILE A 25 1.15 -13.70 21.90
C ILE A 25 2.56 -13.90 21.33
N VAL A 26 3.38 -12.86 21.41
CA VAL A 26 4.82 -12.94 21.18
C VAL A 26 5.53 -12.89 22.53
N TYR A 27 6.13 -14.00 22.93
CA TYR A 27 7.02 -14.08 24.08
C TYR A 27 8.42 -13.63 23.67
N TYR A 28 8.92 -12.58 24.31
CA TYR A 28 10.29 -12.11 24.19
C TYR A 28 11.07 -12.51 25.45
N VAL A 29 11.95 -13.50 25.30
CA VAL A 29 12.64 -14.12 26.44
C VAL A 29 13.92 -13.35 26.74
N VAL A 30 14.02 -12.88 27.99
CA VAL A 30 15.20 -12.17 28.49
C VAL A 30 15.99 -13.03 29.50
N PRO A 31 17.31 -12.80 29.64
CA PRO A 31 18.09 -13.43 30.71
C PRO A 31 17.49 -13.12 32.08
N THR A 32 17.46 -14.11 32.98
CA THR A 32 16.86 -13.99 34.32
C THR A 32 17.47 -12.85 35.14
N GLU A 33 18.76 -12.57 34.96
CA GLU A 33 19.49 -11.48 35.64
C GLU A 33 19.12 -10.07 35.12
N ALA A 34 18.57 -9.97 33.91
CA ALA A 34 18.13 -8.72 33.29
C ALA A 34 16.64 -8.43 33.52
N ALA A 35 15.91 -9.38 34.12
CA ALA A 35 14.53 -9.17 34.55
C ALA A 35 14.57 -8.53 35.95
N ASP A 36 14.51 -7.20 36.02
CA ASP A 36 14.30 -6.49 37.28
C ASP A 36 13.10 -7.10 38.01
N ASN A 37 13.36 -7.62 39.22
CA ASN A 37 12.43 -8.16 40.20
C ASN A 37 10.95 -8.23 39.76
N ASN A 38 10.52 -9.38 39.21
CA ASN A 38 9.11 -9.75 39.00
C ASN A 38 8.26 -8.85 38.06
N VAL A 39 8.82 -7.98 37.23
CA VAL A 39 7.99 -7.22 36.27
C VAL A 39 7.99 -7.88 34.89
N THR A 40 7.14 -8.89 34.73
CA THR A 40 6.65 -9.27 33.40
C THR A 40 5.96 -8.03 32.81
N SER A 41 6.54 -7.44 31.77
CA SER A 41 5.91 -6.32 31.06
C SER A 41 5.21 -6.84 29.81
N SER A 42 4.05 -6.26 29.53
CA SER A 42 3.27 -6.57 28.34
C SER A 42 2.85 -5.31 27.62
N LEU A 43 2.84 -5.37 26.30
CA LEU A 43 2.25 -4.34 25.46
C LEU A 43 1.45 -4.99 24.33
N THR A 44 0.37 -4.33 23.92
CA THR A 44 -0.40 -4.76 22.76
C THR A 44 -0.01 -3.97 21.52
N ILE A 45 -0.21 -4.58 20.35
CA ILE A 45 0.05 -3.97 19.05
C ILE A 45 -0.89 -4.56 18.01
N LYS A 46 -1.39 -3.71 17.11
CA LYS A 46 -2.14 -4.11 15.93
C LYS A 46 -1.24 -3.95 14.70
N PRO A 47 -0.78 -5.03 14.05
CA PRO A 47 0.31 -4.97 13.09
C PRO A 47 -0.13 -4.50 11.69
N TYR A 48 -0.74 -3.30 11.61
CA TYR A 48 -1.26 -2.65 10.41
C TYR A 48 -0.85 -1.17 10.39
N ALA A 49 -0.35 -0.65 9.25
CA ALA A 49 0.27 0.67 9.16
C ALA A 49 -0.72 1.83 8.91
N ARG A 50 -1.80 1.88 9.69
CA ARG A 50 -2.84 2.93 9.64
C ARG A 50 -3.41 3.23 11.03
N ASN A 51 -2.54 3.30 12.03
CA ASN A 51 -2.92 3.46 13.44
C ASN A 51 -3.61 4.81 13.72
N ASP A 52 -3.51 5.78 12.81
CA ASP A 52 -4.20 7.07 12.82
C ASP A 52 -5.70 6.98 12.44
N ASN A 53 -6.20 5.79 12.06
CA ASN A 53 -7.61 5.60 11.66
C ASN A 53 -8.29 4.47 12.47
N ALA A 54 -9.16 4.85 13.40
CA ALA A 54 -9.87 3.90 14.27
C ALA A 54 -10.72 2.87 13.49
N GLY A 55 -11.38 3.29 12.40
CA GLY A 55 -12.21 2.39 11.59
C GLY A 55 -11.41 1.31 10.86
N ALA A 56 -10.22 1.64 10.37
CA ALA A 56 -9.30 0.63 9.82
C ALA A 56 -8.85 -0.35 10.92
N MET A 57 -8.50 0.18 12.10
CA MET A 57 -7.93 -0.59 13.19
C MET A 57 -8.95 -1.48 13.92
N GLU A 58 -10.25 -1.21 13.81
CA GLU A 58 -11.32 -1.99 14.46
C GLU A 58 -11.22 -3.49 14.14
N SER A 59 -11.02 -3.82 12.86
CA SER A 59 -10.95 -5.20 12.36
C SER A 59 -9.57 -5.86 12.51
N VAL A 60 -8.52 -5.11 12.88
CA VAL A 60 -7.15 -5.63 12.94
C VAL A 60 -6.95 -6.42 14.23
N ARG A 61 -6.48 -7.66 14.11
CA ARG A 61 -6.19 -8.54 15.25
C ARG A 61 -5.10 -7.93 16.13
N GLU A 62 -5.38 -7.84 17.42
CA GLU A 62 -4.42 -7.36 18.42
C GLU A 62 -3.48 -8.48 18.86
N TRP A 63 -2.19 -8.18 18.91
CA TRP A 63 -1.13 -9.07 19.37
C TRP A 63 -0.54 -8.56 20.67
N THR A 64 -0.26 -9.46 21.61
CA THR A 64 0.40 -9.10 22.88
C THR A 64 1.87 -9.49 22.84
N VAL A 65 2.78 -8.55 23.05
CA VAL A 65 4.20 -8.84 23.31
C VAL A 65 4.40 -8.95 24.82
N LYS A 66 4.83 -10.12 25.30
CA LYS A 66 5.16 -10.37 26.71
C LYS A 66 6.67 -10.52 26.87
N VAL A 67 7.27 -9.69 27.70
CA VAL A 67 8.69 -9.83 28.09
C VAL A 67 8.76 -10.73 29.32
N VAL A 68 9.42 -11.89 29.19
CA VAL A 68 9.43 -12.92 30.25
C VAL A 68 10.85 -13.45 30.50
N PRO A 69 11.19 -13.84 31.74
CA PRO A 69 12.46 -14.50 32.02
C PRO A 69 12.50 -15.92 31.45
N LYS A 70 13.70 -16.46 31.20
CA LYS A 70 13.90 -17.81 30.61
C LYS A 70 13.24 -18.95 31.39
N ASN A 71 13.07 -18.81 32.70
CA ASN A 71 12.47 -19.78 33.60
C ASN A 71 10.98 -19.51 33.88
N HIS A 72 10.32 -18.65 33.11
CA HIS A 72 8.88 -18.39 33.25
C HIS A 72 8.06 -19.67 33.03
N GLN A 73 7.16 -19.99 33.95
CA GLN A 73 6.40 -21.25 33.96
C GLN A 73 5.54 -21.43 32.69
N ASP A 74 4.93 -20.34 32.19
CA ASP A 74 4.06 -20.37 31.00
C ASP A 74 4.80 -20.16 29.66
N LEU A 75 6.12 -20.37 29.61
CA LEU A 75 6.89 -20.18 28.38
C LEU A 75 6.70 -21.39 27.43
N PRO A 76 6.06 -21.22 26.25
CA PRO A 76 5.76 -22.36 25.39
C PRO A 76 7.01 -22.96 24.75
N HIS A 77 7.00 -24.28 24.50
CA HIS A 77 8.07 -24.96 23.78
C HIS A 77 7.99 -24.71 22.26
N CYS A 78 9.14 -24.54 21.62
CA CYS A 78 9.21 -24.37 20.17
C CYS A 78 8.71 -25.62 19.46
N SER A 79 7.70 -25.46 18.61
CA SER A 79 7.23 -26.52 17.71
C SER A 79 7.91 -26.40 16.35
N ARG A 80 8.17 -25.16 15.90
CA ARG A 80 8.88 -24.85 14.65
C ARG A 80 9.98 -23.83 14.93
N VAL A 81 11.23 -24.19 14.68
CA VAL A 81 12.38 -23.28 14.82
C VAL A 81 12.77 -22.74 13.44
N HIS A 82 12.91 -21.42 13.33
CA HIS A 82 13.27 -20.75 12.09
C HIS A 82 14.65 -20.12 12.21
N ASP A 83 15.50 -20.35 11.20
CA ASP A 83 16.87 -19.83 11.10
C ASP A 83 16.93 -18.39 10.53
N SER A 84 15.82 -17.93 9.95
CA SER A 84 15.70 -16.67 9.24
C SER A 84 14.77 -15.72 9.99
N PRO A 85 14.98 -14.39 9.92
CA PRO A 85 14.08 -13.41 10.51
C PRO A 85 12.61 -13.59 10.10
N GLY A 86 11.69 -13.22 10.99
CA GLY A 86 10.26 -13.15 10.71
C GLY A 86 9.74 -11.71 10.65
N VAL A 87 8.71 -11.48 9.84
CA VAL A 87 7.90 -10.25 9.88
C VAL A 87 6.43 -10.65 10.03
N ILE A 88 5.76 -10.17 11.09
CA ILE A 88 4.31 -10.36 11.30
C ILE A 88 3.58 -9.09 10.87
N PHE A 89 2.60 -9.22 9.98
CA PHE A 89 1.73 -8.11 9.57
C PHE A 89 0.30 -8.57 9.29
N SER A 90 -0.65 -7.65 9.41
CA SER A 90 -2.08 -7.90 9.21
C SER A 90 -2.52 -7.57 7.78
N LEU A 91 -3.43 -8.39 7.25
CA LEU A 91 -4.20 -8.10 6.05
C LEU A 91 -5.67 -7.72 6.36
N ALA A 92 -5.99 -7.25 7.57
CA ALA A 92 -7.28 -6.63 7.88
C ALA A 92 -7.34 -5.17 7.40
N GLY A 93 -8.11 -4.32 8.09
CA GLY A 93 -8.25 -2.91 7.80
C GLY A 93 -8.82 -2.63 6.41
N PHE A 94 -8.26 -1.64 5.72
CA PHE A 94 -8.75 -1.14 4.44
C PHE A 94 -8.11 -1.80 3.21
N CYS A 95 -7.39 -2.90 3.38
CA CYS A 95 -6.63 -3.57 2.31
C CYS A 95 -7.47 -3.97 1.07
N GLY A 96 -8.80 -3.87 1.11
CA GLY A 96 -9.74 -4.26 0.05
C GLY A 96 -9.65 -3.48 -1.27
N ASN A 97 -9.01 -2.30 -1.31
CA ASN A 97 -8.74 -1.58 -2.56
C ASN A 97 -7.24 -1.34 -2.79
N VAL A 98 -6.86 -1.06 -4.04
CA VAL A 98 -5.44 -0.98 -4.43
C VAL A 98 -4.70 0.17 -3.75
N PHE A 99 -5.35 1.29 -3.43
CA PHE A 99 -4.70 2.40 -2.72
C PHE A 99 -4.17 1.92 -1.37
N HIS A 100 -5.04 1.37 -0.53
CA HIS A 100 -4.67 0.84 0.78
C HIS A 100 -3.79 -0.40 0.71
N SER A 101 -3.95 -1.24 -0.31
CA SER A 101 -3.01 -2.34 -0.55
C SER A 101 -1.57 -1.82 -0.66
N PHE A 102 -1.34 -0.71 -1.35
CA PHE A 102 0.00 -0.11 -1.45
C PHE A 102 0.37 0.74 -0.24
N SER A 103 -0.48 1.67 0.18
CA SER A 103 -0.15 2.65 1.24
C SER A 103 0.01 2.02 2.61
N ASP A 104 -0.85 1.05 2.95
CA ASP A 104 -0.95 0.54 4.31
C ASP A 104 -0.24 -0.81 4.48
N VAL A 105 0.02 -1.53 3.37
CA VAL A 105 0.63 -2.87 3.40
C VAL A 105 1.91 -2.94 2.57
N LEU A 106 1.86 -2.85 1.24
CA LEU A 106 3.00 -3.22 0.39
C LEU A 106 4.21 -2.28 0.52
N ILE A 107 3.99 -0.96 0.62
CA ILE A 107 5.08 0.01 0.81
C ILE A 107 5.73 -0.16 2.20
N PRO A 108 4.95 -0.16 3.32
CA PRO A 108 5.50 -0.45 4.64
C PRO A 108 6.17 -1.83 4.75
N LEU A 109 5.60 -2.86 4.10
CA LEU A 109 6.17 -4.20 4.05
C LEU A 109 7.49 -4.20 3.31
N PHE A 110 7.61 -3.49 2.18
CA PHE A 110 8.88 -3.32 1.50
C PHE A 110 9.92 -2.67 2.41
N ALA A 111 9.61 -1.53 3.04
CA ALA A 111 10.53 -0.86 3.96
C ALA A 111 10.98 -1.76 5.12
N THR A 112 10.09 -2.65 5.59
CA THR A 112 10.35 -3.57 6.70
C THR A 112 11.16 -4.80 6.28
N ALA A 113 10.82 -5.41 5.15
CA ALA A 113 11.34 -6.70 4.73
C ALA A 113 12.56 -6.60 3.80
N ARG A 114 12.69 -5.49 3.04
CA ARG A 114 13.79 -5.31 2.08
C ARG A 114 15.18 -5.37 2.69
N PRO A 115 15.46 -4.86 3.91
CA PRO A 115 16.78 -5.00 4.55
C PRO A 115 17.26 -6.46 4.70
N PHE A 116 16.34 -7.42 4.75
CA PHE A 116 16.70 -8.84 4.87
C PHE A 116 17.03 -9.51 3.53
N ASN A 117 16.94 -8.78 2.41
CA ASN A 117 17.29 -9.24 1.07
C ASN A 117 16.75 -10.66 0.75
N ARG A 118 15.43 -10.82 0.87
CA ARG A 118 14.69 -12.08 0.65
C ARG A 118 14.86 -13.16 1.72
N GLN A 119 15.77 -13.00 2.68
CA GLN A 119 15.96 -13.93 3.80
C GLN A 119 15.06 -13.56 4.99
N VAL A 120 13.76 -13.55 4.77
CA VAL A 120 12.76 -13.19 5.79
C VAL A 120 11.47 -13.96 5.58
N LYS A 121 10.91 -14.56 6.62
CA LYS A 121 9.62 -15.24 6.55
C LYS A 121 8.50 -14.22 6.77
N LEU A 122 7.52 -14.23 5.86
CA LEU A 122 6.34 -13.37 5.94
C LEU A 122 5.24 -14.14 6.67
N LEU A 123 4.98 -13.76 7.92
CA LEU A 123 3.97 -14.31 8.79
C LEU A 123 2.75 -13.38 8.75
N ILE A 124 1.60 -13.89 8.34
CA ILE A 124 0.45 -13.06 7.99
C ILE A 124 -0.71 -13.40 8.90
N THR A 125 -1.16 -12.41 9.67
CA THR A 125 -2.39 -12.47 10.45
C THR A 125 -3.51 -11.75 9.71
N ASP A 126 -4.76 -12.02 10.09
CA ASP A 126 -5.96 -11.62 9.35
C ASP A 126 -5.88 -12.04 7.88
N TYR A 127 -5.48 -13.29 7.64
CA TYR A 127 -5.06 -13.77 6.33
C TYR A 127 -6.14 -13.64 5.24
N ARG A 128 -5.74 -13.15 4.05
CA ARG A 128 -6.63 -12.99 2.89
C ARG A 128 -6.05 -13.63 1.64
N LYS A 129 -6.52 -14.84 1.31
CA LYS A 129 -6.09 -15.61 0.11
C LYS A 129 -6.08 -14.76 -1.17
N TRP A 130 -7.13 -13.98 -1.42
CA TRP A 130 -7.23 -13.15 -2.62
C TRP A 130 -6.13 -12.06 -2.70
N PHE A 131 -5.68 -11.51 -1.56
CA PHE A 131 -4.61 -10.51 -1.53
C PHE A 131 -3.28 -11.15 -1.92
N ILE A 132 -3.01 -12.34 -1.37
CA ILE A 132 -1.79 -13.09 -1.70
C ILE A 132 -1.74 -13.37 -3.20
N TYR A 133 -2.81 -13.95 -3.77
CA TYR A 133 -2.89 -14.22 -5.21
C TYR A 133 -2.67 -12.97 -6.06
N LYS A 134 -3.25 -11.84 -5.64
CA LYS A 134 -3.14 -10.56 -6.35
C LYS A 134 -1.71 -10.00 -6.39
N PHE A 135 -0.92 -10.22 -5.34
CA PHE A 135 0.40 -9.62 -5.17
C PHE A 135 1.55 -10.63 -5.08
N ILE A 136 1.36 -11.86 -5.57
CA ILE A 136 2.38 -12.92 -5.61
C ILE A 136 3.75 -12.40 -6.07
N PRO A 137 3.87 -11.67 -7.21
CA PRO A 137 5.19 -11.24 -7.70
C PRO A 137 5.93 -10.33 -6.70
N ILE A 138 5.21 -9.46 -5.99
CA ILE A 138 5.79 -8.58 -4.97
C ILE A 138 6.24 -9.40 -3.76
N LEU A 139 5.35 -10.25 -3.24
CA LEU A 139 5.61 -11.00 -2.02
C LEU A 139 6.77 -12.01 -2.21
N GLN A 140 6.86 -12.68 -3.37
CA GLN A 140 7.98 -13.59 -3.73
C GLN A 140 9.29 -12.84 -4.03
N ALA A 141 9.21 -11.58 -4.46
CA ALA A 141 10.39 -10.74 -4.61
C ALA A 141 10.89 -10.20 -3.25
N LEU A 142 10.02 -10.10 -2.23
CA LEU A 142 10.37 -9.72 -0.86
C LEU A 142 10.89 -10.88 -0.01
N SER A 143 10.44 -12.11 -0.27
CA SER A 143 10.83 -13.31 0.47
C SER A 143 11.11 -14.49 -0.45
N ARG A 144 12.15 -15.27 -0.15
CA ARG A 144 12.40 -16.56 -0.80
C ARG A 144 11.58 -17.70 -0.20
N TYR A 145 10.91 -17.47 0.92
CA TYR A 145 10.11 -18.45 1.63
C TYR A 145 8.64 -18.30 1.27
N GLU A 146 7.87 -19.37 1.48
CA GLU A 146 6.43 -19.31 1.39
C GLU A 146 5.84 -18.40 2.47
N MET A 147 4.76 -17.71 2.11
CA MET A 147 3.96 -16.88 3.01
C MET A 147 3.24 -17.81 3.97
N VAL A 148 3.26 -17.46 5.25
CA VAL A 148 2.65 -18.28 6.30
C VAL A 148 1.37 -17.59 6.74
N ASP A 149 0.24 -18.27 6.58
CA ASP A 149 -0.97 -17.95 7.34
C ASP A 149 -0.70 -18.33 8.80
N ILE A 150 -0.49 -17.34 9.65
CA ILE A 150 -0.17 -17.60 11.06
C ILE A 150 -1.43 -17.87 11.89
N ASP A 151 -2.61 -17.55 11.37
CA ASP A 151 -3.87 -17.78 12.06
C ASP A 151 -4.38 -19.22 11.86
N ASP A 152 -3.83 -19.95 10.89
CA ASP A 152 -4.19 -21.35 10.61
C ASP A 152 -3.74 -22.27 11.75
N VAL A 153 -4.68 -22.66 12.60
CA VAL A 153 -4.47 -23.58 13.71
C VAL A 153 -4.55 -25.01 13.17
N GLN A 154 -3.40 -25.67 13.03
CA GLN A 154 -3.37 -27.09 12.66
C GLN A 154 -4.01 -27.96 13.76
N GLU A 155 -4.52 -29.14 13.37
CA GLU A 155 -5.26 -30.07 14.24
C GLU A 155 -4.49 -30.50 15.51
N ASP A 156 -3.16 -30.39 15.53
CA ASP A 156 -2.31 -30.73 16.67
C ASP A 156 -2.23 -29.64 17.76
N GLY A 157 -2.81 -28.46 17.50
CA GLY A 157 -2.92 -27.35 18.46
C GLY A 157 -1.58 -26.75 18.92
N LYS A 158 -0.44 -27.14 18.33
CA LYS A 158 0.92 -26.76 18.76
C LYS A 158 1.67 -26.10 17.62
N ASN A 159 1.30 -24.87 17.30
CA ASN A 159 1.98 -24.09 16.27
C ASN A 159 2.83 -22.96 16.86
N ILE A 160 3.76 -23.30 17.76
CA ILE A 160 4.68 -22.31 18.35
C ILE A 160 5.87 -22.10 17.42
N HIS A 161 5.96 -20.91 16.82
CA HIS A 161 7.05 -20.53 15.95
C HIS A 161 8.15 -19.78 16.73
N CYS A 162 9.38 -20.25 16.63
CA CYS A 162 10.53 -19.64 17.31
C CYS A 162 11.51 -19.00 16.33
N PHE A 163 11.94 -17.78 16.67
CA PHE A 163 12.81 -16.95 15.86
C PHE A 163 13.94 -16.35 16.70
N SER A 164 15.08 -16.08 16.07
CA SER A 164 16.16 -15.28 16.67
C SER A 164 15.99 -13.77 16.42
N ARG A 165 15.16 -13.41 15.44
CA ARG A 165 14.83 -12.02 15.08
C ARG A 165 13.41 -11.94 14.52
N LEU A 166 12.63 -10.97 15.01
CA LEU A 166 11.25 -10.75 14.60
C LEU A 166 10.96 -9.26 14.50
N THR A 167 10.24 -8.85 13.46
CA THR A 167 9.54 -7.57 13.43
C THR A 167 8.03 -7.84 13.50
N LEU A 168 7.36 -7.37 14.55
CA LEU A 168 5.90 -7.43 14.67
C LEU A 168 5.33 -6.06 14.31
N GLY A 169 4.51 -5.98 13.26
CA GLY A 169 4.07 -4.72 12.66
C GLY A 169 4.94 -4.31 11.47
N LEU A 170 4.58 -3.18 10.86
CA LEU A 170 5.28 -2.65 9.68
C LEU A 170 5.88 -1.28 9.97
N LYS A 171 6.99 -0.96 9.31
CA LYS A 171 7.61 0.38 9.30
C LYS A 171 6.90 1.25 8.27
N GLY A 172 5.86 1.96 8.72
CA GLY A 172 4.99 2.75 7.86
C GLY A 172 5.50 4.15 7.51
N ARG A 173 4.63 4.91 6.84
CA ARG A 173 4.86 6.33 6.51
C ARG A 173 4.93 7.19 7.80
N GLN A 174 5.58 8.34 7.69
CA GLN A 174 5.54 9.36 8.75
C GLN A 174 4.28 10.22 8.66
N SER A 175 3.97 10.75 7.48
CA SER A 175 2.83 11.65 7.24
C SER A 175 2.25 11.52 5.84
N ASN A 176 3.09 11.51 4.79
CA ASN A 176 2.61 11.56 3.41
C ASN A 176 2.13 10.18 2.93
N GLU A 177 1.01 10.14 2.21
CA GLU A 177 0.52 8.90 1.62
C GLU A 177 1.52 8.33 0.59
N LEU A 178 1.49 7.01 0.40
CA LEU A 178 2.34 6.31 -0.59
C LEU A 178 3.83 6.69 -0.50
N SER A 179 4.33 6.94 0.71
CA SER A 179 5.71 7.34 0.99
C SER A 179 6.42 6.33 1.90
N ILE A 180 7.74 6.44 1.97
CA ILE A 180 8.56 5.69 2.94
C ILE A 180 9.18 6.70 3.91
N ASN A 181 9.08 6.43 5.20
CA ASN A 181 9.78 7.20 6.24
C ASN A 181 11.29 6.91 6.17
N THR A 182 12.07 7.79 5.56
CA THR A 182 13.52 7.62 5.40
C THR A 182 14.33 7.80 6.68
N SER A 183 13.74 8.36 7.74
CA SER A 183 14.34 8.28 9.08
C SER A 183 14.26 6.85 9.65
N GLU A 184 13.25 6.09 9.20
CA GLU A 184 12.89 4.69 9.52
C GLU A 184 13.63 3.61 8.72
N SER A 185 14.10 3.98 7.53
CA SER A 185 14.39 3.07 6.42
C SER A 185 15.53 3.62 5.58
N GLU A 186 16.47 2.76 5.22
CA GLU A 186 17.54 3.07 4.25
C GLU A 186 17.02 3.14 2.80
N PHE A 187 15.79 2.71 2.55
CA PHE A 187 15.15 2.72 1.24
C PHE A 187 14.23 3.91 1.04
N THR A 188 14.11 4.34 -0.21
CA THR A 188 13.21 5.40 -0.66
C THR A 188 12.04 4.86 -1.48
N ILE A 189 11.03 5.70 -1.75
CA ILE A 189 9.93 5.31 -2.65
C ILE A 189 10.41 5.04 -4.09
N ILE A 190 11.52 5.66 -4.50
CA ILE A 190 12.19 5.37 -5.78
C ILE A 190 12.74 3.94 -5.79
N ASP A 191 13.30 3.47 -4.67
CA ASP A 191 13.78 2.09 -4.56
C ASP A 191 12.63 1.09 -4.56
N PHE A 192 11.49 1.44 -3.97
CA PHE A 192 10.27 0.65 -4.09
C PHE A 192 9.81 0.53 -5.55
N LYS A 193 9.83 1.63 -6.33
CA LYS A 193 9.51 1.57 -7.76
C LYS A 193 10.48 0.71 -8.56
N LYS A 194 11.79 0.82 -8.30
CA LYS A 194 12.80 -0.05 -8.93
C LYS A 194 12.58 -1.53 -8.58
N PHE A 195 12.19 -1.79 -7.34
CA PHE A 195 11.82 -3.12 -6.88
C PHE A 195 10.59 -3.66 -7.61
N LEU A 196 9.51 -2.90 -7.72
CA LEU A 196 8.32 -3.30 -8.48
C LEU A 196 8.64 -3.57 -9.95
N ARG A 197 9.43 -2.69 -10.58
CA ARG A 197 9.89 -2.87 -11.96
C ARG A 197 10.58 -4.21 -12.15
N SER A 198 11.41 -4.61 -11.19
CA SER A 198 12.11 -5.90 -11.21
C SER A 198 11.17 -7.06 -10.95
N ALA A 199 10.28 -6.95 -9.97
CA ALA A 199 9.31 -8.00 -9.60
C ALA A 199 8.35 -8.35 -10.75
N TYR A 200 7.97 -7.35 -11.56
CA TYR A 200 7.09 -7.52 -12.71
C TYR A 200 7.83 -7.55 -14.07
N SER A 201 9.16 -7.57 -14.09
CA SER A 201 9.97 -7.58 -15.32
C SER A 201 9.63 -6.45 -16.32
N LEU A 202 9.30 -5.27 -15.81
CA LEU A 202 8.84 -4.14 -16.62
C LEU A 202 10.02 -3.48 -17.35
N ARG A 203 9.86 -3.23 -18.65
CA ARG A 203 10.98 -2.88 -19.55
C ARG A 203 11.25 -1.39 -19.65
N LYS A 204 10.22 -0.54 -19.57
CA LYS A 204 10.37 0.90 -19.80
C LYS A 204 10.88 1.57 -18.52
N THR A 205 12.05 2.18 -18.62
CA THR A 205 12.72 2.80 -17.48
C THR A 205 12.41 4.29 -17.37
N THR A 206 12.32 4.97 -18.51
CA THR A 206 12.01 6.41 -18.59
C THR A 206 10.98 6.68 -19.70
N ALA A 207 10.18 7.72 -19.53
CA ALA A 207 9.27 8.22 -20.54
C ALA A 207 10.02 8.79 -21.75
N ILE A 208 9.32 8.90 -22.87
CA ILE A 208 9.84 9.42 -24.13
C ILE A 208 10.35 10.86 -23.97
N LYS A 209 11.45 11.17 -24.65
CA LYS A 209 11.94 12.53 -24.87
C LYS A 209 11.47 13.03 -26.23
N LEU A 210 10.75 14.15 -26.26
CA LEU A 210 10.18 14.71 -27.49
C LEU A 210 11.22 15.43 -28.37
N GLN A 211 12.42 15.69 -27.86
CA GLN A 211 13.55 16.24 -28.61
C GLN A 211 14.69 15.22 -28.66
N ASP A 212 14.98 14.72 -29.87
CA ASP A 212 16.33 14.26 -30.21
C ASP A 212 16.59 14.45 -31.71
N GLY A 213 17.68 15.13 -32.03
CA GLY A 213 17.96 15.72 -33.35
C GLY A 213 17.85 14.76 -34.53
N GLY A 214 16.80 14.91 -35.34
CA GLY A 214 16.71 14.36 -36.70
C GLY A 214 16.16 12.95 -36.84
N LYS A 215 15.75 12.25 -35.77
CA LYS A 215 15.06 10.94 -35.88
C LYS A 215 13.54 11.08 -35.80
N LYS A 216 12.81 10.15 -36.45
CA LYS A 216 11.32 10.10 -36.47
C LYS A 216 10.76 10.30 -35.05
N LYS A 217 9.91 11.32 -34.88
CA LYS A 217 9.15 11.56 -33.65
C LYS A 217 8.30 10.32 -33.35
N LEU A 218 8.65 9.56 -32.31
CA LEU A 218 7.74 8.57 -31.74
C LEU A 218 6.61 9.33 -31.04
N ALA A 219 5.36 8.96 -31.30
CA ALA A 219 4.22 9.55 -30.62
C ALA A 219 4.19 9.10 -29.16
N PRO A 220 4.08 10.02 -28.17
CA PRO A 220 3.91 9.65 -26.77
C PRO A 220 2.63 8.83 -26.58
N VAL A 221 2.69 7.82 -25.72
CA VAL A 221 1.54 6.95 -25.42
C VAL A 221 0.76 7.50 -24.23
N LEU A 222 -0.50 7.86 -24.45
CA LEU A 222 -1.44 8.27 -23.40
C LEU A 222 -2.38 7.12 -23.05
N LEU A 223 -2.40 6.73 -21.78
CA LEU A 223 -3.45 5.86 -21.24
C LEU A 223 -4.56 6.73 -20.62
N ILE A 224 -5.79 6.58 -21.10
CA ILE A 224 -6.99 7.11 -20.45
C ILE A 224 -7.58 5.98 -19.59
N VAL A 225 -7.55 6.16 -18.28
CA VAL A 225 -8.09 5.23 -17.30
C VAL A 225 -9.60 5.45 -17.18
N THR A 226 -10.36 4.45 -17.60
CA THR A 226 -11.83 4.45 -17.51
C THR A 226 -12.31 3.68 -16.29
N ARG A 227 -13.57 3.93 -15.90
CA ARG A 227 -14.23 3.30 -14.76
C ARG A 227 -15.69 3.07 -15.09
N ARG A 228 -16.22 1.89 -14.77
CA ARG A 228 -17.62 1.54 -15.11
C ARG A 228 -18.68 2.01 -14.12
N ARG A 229 -18.31 2.24 -12.86
CA ARG A 229 -19.28 2.43 -11.76
C ARG A 229 -19.35 3.85 -11.23
N THR A 230 -18.22 4.37 -10.79
CA THR A 230 -18.15 5.69 -10.12
C THR A 230 -16.97 6.44 -10.69
N ARG A 231 -17.03 7.77 -10.76
CA ARG A 231 -15.89 8.59 -11.24
C ARG A 231 -15.50 8.19 -12.65
N ALA A 232 -16.52 7.89 -13.44
CA ALA A 232 -16.42 7.69 -14.87
C ALA A 232 -16.23 9.04 -15.56
N LEU A 233 -15.47 9.04 -16.65
CA LEU A 233 -15.49 10.12 -17.63
C LEU A 233 -16.67 9.83 -18.58
N SER A 234 -17.60 10.77 -18.69
CA SER A 234 -18.79 10.69 -19.53
C SER A 234 -18.50 11.02 -20.98
N ASN A 235 -17.43 11.77 -21.25
CA ASN A 235 -17.03 12.25 -22.57
C ASN A 235 -15.68 11.65 -23.05
N VAL A 236 -15.39 10.39 -22.71
CA VAL A 236 -14.11 9.72 -23.06
C VAL A 236 -13.77 9.83 -24.55
N GLU A 237 -14.76 9.69 -25.44
CA GLU A 237 -14.56 9.78 -26.89
C GLU A 237 -14.11 11.19 -27.34
N GLU A 238 -14.55 12.24 -26.67
CA GLU A 238 -14.11 13.62 -26.94
C GLU A 238 -12.67 13.83 -26.47
N VAL A 239 -12.35 13.34 -25.27
CA VAL A 239 -10.99 13.41 -24.70
C VAL A 239 -10.01 12.61 -25.56
N GLU A 240 -10.40 11.42 -26.03
CA GLU A 240 -9.59 10.61 -26.95
C GLU A 240 -9.34 11.35 -28.27
N ARG A 241 -10.40 11.87 -28.92
CA ARG A 241 -10.27 12.60 -30.18
C ARG A 241 -9.33 13.79 -30.05
N MET A 242 -9.45 14.57 -28.97
CA MET A 242 -8.56 15.68 -28.69
C MET A 242 -7.11 15.22 -28.48
N ALA A 243 -6.89 14.16 -27.71
CA ALA A 243 -5.54 13.62 -27.48
C ALA A 243 -4.88 13.10 -28.78
N VAL A 244 -5.65 12.44 -29.65
CA VAL A 244 -5.16 12.02 -30.98
C VAL A 244 -4.79 13.24 -31.84
N GLN A 245 -5.61 14.29 -31.85
CA GLN A 245 -5.31 15.53 -32.58
C GLN A 245 -4.04 16.24 -32.06
N LEU A 246 -3.75 16.11 -30.75
CA LEU A 246 -2.51 16.60 -30.13
C LEU A 246 -1.29 15.71 -30.42
N GLY A 247 -1.47 14.58 -31.13
CA GLY A 247 -0.40 13.70 -31.57
C GLY A 247 -0.05 12.56 -30.60
N PHE A 248 -0.91 12.27 -29.62
CA PHE A 248 -0.75 11.10 -28.76
C PHE A 248 -1.20 9.82 -29.46
N LYS A 249 -0.50 8.72 -29.18
CA LYS A 249 -1.06 7.38 -29.35
C LYS A 249 -1.92 7.08 -28.13
N VAL A 250 -3.24 7.01 -28.29
CA VAL A 250 -4.16 6.79 -27.17
C VAL A 250 -4.39 5.30 -26.94
N THR A 251 -4.46 4.92 -25.67
CA THR A 251 -4.96 3.62 -25.20
C THR A 251 -6.01 3.91 -24.14
N ILE A 252 -7.15 3.23 -24.21
CA ILE A 252 -8.23 3.36 -23.24
C ILE A 252 -8.36 2.03 -22.53
N ALA A 253 -8.30 2.03 -21.19
CA ALA A 253 -8.50 0.81 -20.42
C ALA A 253 -9.07 1.10 -19.03
N GLU A 254 -9.85 0.16 -18.51
CA GLU A 254 -10.10 0.05 -17.08
C GLU A 254 -8.98 -0.78 -16.47
N ILE A 255 -8.47 -0.36 -15.32
CA ILE A 255 -7.37 -1.08 -14.65
C ILE A 255 -7.86 -2.47 -14.21
N ASP A 256 -7.17 -3.49 -14.70
CA ASP A 256 -7.45 -4.90 -14.44
C ASP A 256 -7.13 -5.25 -12.98
N ALA A 257 -7.92 -6.14 -12.37
CA ALA A 257 -7.62 -6.68 -11.05
C ALA A 257 -6.31 -7.50 -11.07
N ASN A 258 -5.91 -8.01 -12.23
CA ASN A 258 -4.62 -8.60 -12.50
C ASN A 258 -3.53 -7.50 -12.53
N VAL A 259 -2.79 -7.43 -11.42
CA VAL A 259 -1.76 -6.40 -11.21
C VAL A 259 -0.62 -6.53 -12.22
N SER A 260 -0.22 -7.74 -12.62
CA SER A 260 0.86 -7.94 -13.60
C SER A 260 0.51 -7.31 -14.94
N LYS A 261 -0.69 -7.58 -15.45
CA LYS A 261 -1.17 -7.01 -16.72
C LYS A 261 -1.30 -5.49 -16.64
N SER A 262 -1.86 -4.99 -15.54
CA SER A 262 -1.97 -3.54 -15.30
C SER A 262 -0.60 -2.87 -15.24
N ALA A 263 0.38 -3.48 -14.57
CA ALA A 263 1.74 -2.98 -14.47
C ALA A 263 2.43 -2.90 -15.85
N GLU A 264 2.27 -3.91 -16.70
CA GLU A 264 2.80 -3.92 -18.07
C GLU A 264 2.20 -2.79 -18.92
N VAL A 265 0.87 -2.64 -18.91
CA VAL A 265 0.17 -1.60 -19.67
C VAL A 265 0.65 -0.23 -19.21
N ILE A 266 0.61 0.06 -17.91
CA ILE A 266 0.95 1.37 -17.37
C ILE A 266 2.43 1.69 -17.56
N ASN A 267 3.32 0.70 -17.37
CA ASN A 267 4.74 0.92 -17.61
C ASN A 267 5.04 1.24 -19.08
N SER A 268 4.23 0.79 -20.03
CA SER A 268 4.43 1.10 -21.46
C SER A 268 4.10 2.55 -21.82
N CYS A 269 3.32 3.26 -20.98
CA CYS A 269 2.79 4.59 -21.28
C CYS A 269 3.79 5.71 -20.94
N ASP A 270 3.58 6.89 -21.54
CA ASP A 270 4.30 8.14 -21.23
C ASP A 270 3.44 9.08 -20.39
N VAL A 271 2.13 8.99 -20.57
CA VAL A 271 1.13 9.77 -19.84
C VAL A 271 0.00 8.85 -19.40
N VAL A 272 -0.47 9.02 -18.17
CA VAL A 272 -1.70 8.38 -17.66
C VAL A 272 -2.65 9.49 -17.24
N LEU A 273 -3.88 9.46 -17.75
CA LEU A 273 -4.97 10.37 -17.40
C LEU A 273 -6.08 9.57 -16.73
N GLY A 274 -6.59 10.05 -15.60
CA GLY A 274 -7.79 9.47 -15.01
C GLY A 274 -8.40 10.34 -13.92
N VAL A 275 -9.66 10.06 -13.61
CA VAL A 275 -10.38 10.70 -12.49
C VAL A 275 -9.84 10.18 -11.17
N HIS A 276 -9.73 11.08 -10.18
CA HIS A 276 -9.32 10.76 -8.82
C HIS A 276 -9.91 9.43 -8.32
N GLY A 277 -9.06 8.52 -7.86
CA GLY A 277 -9.50 7.29 -7.22
C GLY A 277 -8.40 6.25 -7.20
N ALA A 278 -8.65 5.15 -6.48
CA ALA A 278 -7.64 4.13 -6.19
C ALA A 278 -6.93 3.59 -7.45
N ALA A 279 -7.58 3.58 -8.61
CA ALA A 279 -6.94 3.19 -9.87
C ALA A 279 -5.68 4.01 -10.20
N LEU A 280 -5.59 5.28 -9.77
CA LEU A 280 -4.42 6.12 -9.99
C LEU A 280 -3.20 5.71 -9.15
N THR A 281 -3.36 4.89 -8.10
CA THR A 281 -2.23 4.31 -7.35
C THR A 281 -1.27 3.54 -8.26
N ASN A 282 -1.75 3.06 -9.41
CA ASN A 282 -0.90 2.37 -10.37
C ASN A 282 0.19 3.28 -11.01
N MET A 283 0.21 4.58 -10.71
CA MET A 283 1.35 5.46 -10.97
C MET A 283 2.70 4.90 -10.44
N VAL A 284 2.67 3.99 -9.46
CA VAL A 284 3.86 3.25 -9.00
C VAL A 284 4.57 2.46 -10.11
N PHE A 285 3.87 2.09 -11.18
CA PHE A 285 4.42 1.36 -12.33
C PHE A 285 4.88 2.26 -13.48
N LEU A 286 4.58 3.57 -13.42
CA LEU A 286 4.99 4.53 -14.45
C LEU A 286 6.51 4.65 -14.51
N PRO A 287 7.08 4.76 -15.73
CA PRO A 287 8.50 5.00 -15.90
C PRO A 287 8.89 6.40 -15.38
N GLU A 288 10.18 6.61 -15.16
CA GLU A 288 10.72 7.89 -14.72
C GLU A 288 10.42 9.00 -15.74
N ASN A 289 10.06 10.19 -15.28
CA ASN A 289 9.63 11.34 -16.08
C ASN A 289 8.31 11.19 -16.85
N ALA A 290 7.56 10.10 -16.65
CA ALA A 290 6.18 10.01 -17.14
C ALA A 290 5.29 11.09 -16.50
N VAL A 291 4.11 11.31 -17.06
CA VAL A 291 3.13 12.28 -16.56
C VAL A 291 1.89 11.57 -16.03
N GLN A 292 1.53 11.82 -14.78
CA GLN A 292 0.23 11.48 -14.22
C GLN A 292 -0.67 12.72 -14.28
N ILE A 293 -1.74 12.66 -15.07
CA ILE A 293 -2.80 13.66 -15.12
C ILE A 293 -3.94 13.16 -14.25
N GLN A 294 -4.33 13.98 -13.28
CA GLN A 294 -5.45 13.70 -12.41
C GLN A 294 -6.60 14.67 -12.70
N VAL A 295 -7.76 14.12 -13.10
CA VAL A 295 -9.01 14.87 -13.07
C VAL A 295 -9.50 14.88 -11.63
N VAL A 296 -9.51 16.06 -11.01
CA VAL A 296 -9.85 16.28 -9.60
C VAL A 296 -11.34 16.61 -9.51
N PRO A 297 -12.14 15.76 -8.84
CA PRO A 297 -13.53 16.05 -8.54
C PRO A 297 -13.70 17.35 -7.78
N PHE A 298 -14.87 17.96 -7.96
CA PHE A 298 -15.28 19.18 -7.27
C PHE A 298 -15.03 19.12 -5.74
N ASP A 299 -14.35 20.14 -5.21
CA ASP A 299 -13.98 20.33 -3.78
C ASP A 299 -13.26 19.13 -3.13
N THR A 300 -12.36 18.47 -3.88
CA THR A 300 -11.52 17.36 -3.36
C THR A 300 -10.01 17.63 -3.41
N ASP A 301 -9.62 18.89 -3.60
CA ASP A 301 -8.24 19.36 -3.81
C ASP A 301 -7.24 18.80 -2.80
N TRP A 302 -7.56 18.87 -1.51
CA TRP A 302 -6.68 18.40 -0.45
C TRP A 302 -6.43 16.89 -0.55
N ILE A 303 -7.48 16.09 -0.78
CA ILE A 303 -7.35 14.63 -0.90
C ILE A 303 -6.59 14.28 -2.19
N ALA A 304 -6.89 14.97 -3.30
CA ALA A 304 -6.18 14.76 -4.57
C ALA A 304 -4.68 15.01 -4.43
N LYS A 305 -4.31 16.14 -3.83
CA LYS A 305 -2.90 16.50 -3.58
C LYS A 305 -2.20 15.47 -2.69
N ASN A 306 -2.78 15.12 -1.55
CA ASN A 306 -2.13 14.21 -0.60
C ASN A 306 -2.08 12.77 -1.11
N ALA A 307 -3.09 12.29 -1.83
CA ALA A 307 -3.17 10.91 -2.30
C ALA A 307 -2.30 10.64 -3.53
N TYR A 308 -2.23 11.59 -4.47
CA TYR A 308 -1.53 11.39 -5.75
C TYR A 308 -0.63 12.55 -6.16
N GLY A 309 -1.01 13.81 -5.89
CA GLY A 309 -0.23 14.98 -6.29
C GLY A 309 1.21 15.01 -5.76
N ASP A 310 1.37 14.94 -4.43
CA ASP A 310 2.68 14.94 -3.80
C ASP A 310 3.39 13.58 -3.98
N PRO A 311 2.74 12.42 -3.80
CA PRO A 311 3.42 11.14 -3.97
C PRO A 311 3.94 10.86 -5.40
N THR A 312 3.25 11.36 -6.43
CA THR A 312 3.71 11.25 -7.83
C THR A 312 5.08 11.91 -8.01
N LYS A 313 5.29 13.08 -7.40
CA LYS A 313 6.55 13.83 -7.50
C LYS A 313 7.69 13.09 -6.80
N ASP A 314 7.43 12.57 -5.60
CA ASP A 314 8.39 11.76 -4.83
C ASP A 314 8.79 10.48 -5.58
N MET A 315 7.91 9.99 -6.46
CA MET A 315 8.11 8.82 -7.32
C MET A 315 8.85 9.10 -8.64
N GLY A 316 9.35 10.32 -8.86
CA GLY A 316 10.04 10.70 -10.10
C GLY A 316 9.11 10.75 -11.31
N VAL A 317 7.82 10.99 -11.07
CA VAL A 317 6.78 11.16 -12.09
C VAL A 317 6.32 12.62 -12.04
N ARG A 318 6.00 13.19 -13.19
CA ARG A 318 5.45 14.54 -13.30
C ARG A 318 3.96 14.49 -13.01
N TYR A 319 3.44 15.49 -12.34
CA TYR A 319 2.03 15.57 -11.97
C TYR A 319 1.36 16.77 -12.61
N LEU A 320 0.18 16.56 -13.19
CA LEU A 320 -0.73 17.61 -13.66
C LEU A 320 -2.12 17.35 -13.07
N GLU A 321 -2.84 18.41 -12.76
CA GLU A 321 -4.23 18.31 -12.31
C GLU A 321 -5.16 19.17 -13.15
N TYR A 322 -6.35 18.62 -13.40
CA TYR A 322 -7.48 19.34 -13.99
C TYR A 322 -8.62 19.31 -12.98
N LYS A 323 -8.93 20.46 -12.38
CA LYS A 323 -10.02 20.58 -11.40
C LYS A 323 -11.30 20.90 -12.16
N ILE A 324 -12.27 20.01 -12.05
CA ILE A 324 -13.56 20.21 -12.71
C ILE A 324 -14.37 21.25 -11.94
N GLY A 325 -15.11 22.08 -12.68
CA GLY A 325 -16.20 22.86 -12.14
C GLY A 325 -17.42 21.99 -11.82
N ILE A 326 -18.38 22.57 -11.08
CA ILE A 326 -19.65 21.89 -10.77
C ILE A 326 -20.47 21.58 -12.03
N GLU A 327 -20.44 22.47 -13.02
CA GLU A 327 -21.12 22.32 -14.32
C GLU A 327 -20.52 21.20 -15.17
N GLU A 328 -19.26 20.85 -14.92
CA GLU A 328 -18.56 19.72 -15.55
C GLU A 328 -18.77 18.40 -14.80
N SER A 329 -19.55 18.39 -13.71
CA SER A 329 -19.91 17.17 -12.99
C SER A 329 -21.36 16.80 -13.24
N SER A 330 -21.66 15.50 -13.37
CA SER A 330 -23.05 15.02 -13.46
C SER A 330 -23.87 15.34 -12.19
N LEU A 331 -23.19 15.66 -11.07
CA LEU A 331 -23.83 16.09 -9.83
C LEU A 331 -24.74 17.31 -10.02
N SER A 332 -24.37 18.24 -10.91
CA SER A 332 -25.20 19.42 -11.26
C SER A 332 -26.56 19.01 -11.86
N LYS A 333 -26.65 17.84 -12.49
CA LYS A 333 -27.89 17.30 -13.07
C LYS A 333 -28.69 16.47 -12.06
N LYS A 334 -28.03 15.94 -11.03
CA LYS A 334 -28.65 15.05 -10.03
C LYS A 334 -29.21 15.81 -8.83
N TYR A 335 -28.60 16.94 -8.47
CA TYR A 335 -28.98 17.72 -7.28
C TYR A 335 -29.32 19.16 -7.65
N PRO A 336 -30.30 19.78 -6.98
CA PRO A 336 -30.57 21.20 -7.16
C PRO A 336 -29.40 22.05 -6.65
N PRO A 337 -29.19 23.27 -7.17
CA PRO A 337 -27.99 24.08 -6.89
C PRO A 337 -27.70 24.38 -5.41
N ASP A 338 -28.74 24.44 -4.57
CA ASP A 338 -28.67 24.71 -3.14
C ASP A 338 -28.46 23.45 -2.28
N HIS A 339 -28.51 22.25 -2.89
CA HIS A 339 -28.36 20.99 -2.18
C HIS A 339 -26.99 20.87 -1.49
N ALA A 340 -26.98 20.35 -0.27
CA ALA A 340 -25.76 20.26 0.56
C ALA A 340 -24.62 19.45 -0.09
N VAL A 341 -24.92 18.52 -1.00
CA VAL A 341 -23.93 17.77 -1.81
C VAL A 341 -23.09 18.70 -2.70
N LEU A 342 -23.68 19.80 -3.16
CA LEU A 342 -23.05 20.79 -4.04
C LEU A 342 -22.47 21.98 -3.25
N THR A 343 -23.17 22.42 -2.21
CA THR A 343 -22.79 23.61 -1.43
C THR A 343 -21.85 23.28 -0.24
N ASN A 344 -21.84 22.03 0.22
CA ASN A 344 -20.97 21.55 1.30
C ASN A 344 -20.56 20.07 1.12
N PRO A 345 -19.85 19.73 0.04
CA PRO A 345 -19.49 18.35 -0.30
C PRO A 345 -18.63 17.66 0.76
N LYS A 346 -17.87 18.42 1.57
CA LYS A 346 -17.01 17.88 2.65
C LYS A 346 -17.77 17.05 3.68
N LEU A 347 -19.04 17.37 3.96
CA LEU A 347 -19.89 16.61 4.90
C LEU A 347 -20.18 15.19 4.42
N PHE A 348 -20.11 14.94 3.12
CA PHE A 348 -20.44 13.66 2.50
C PHE A 348 -19.19 12.86 2.12
N VAL A 349 -18.09 13.54 1.79
CA VAL A 349 -16.77 12.91 1.53
C VAL A 349 -16.23 12.20 2.79
N MET A 350 -16.55 12.69 4.00
CA MET A 350 -16.06 12.15 5.26
C MET A 350 -16.90 11.02 5.88
N LYS A 351 -18.16 10.85 5.47
CA LYS A 351 -19.06 9.88 6.13
C LYS A 351 -19.05 8.48 5.53
N ASP A 352 -18.83 8.36 4.22
CA ASP A 352 -19.17 7.09 3.56
C ASP A 352 -18.00 6.38 2.87
N HIS A 353 -16.88 7.02 2.53
CA HIS A 353 -15.83 6.41 1.66
C HIS A 353 -16.38 5.73 0.35
N THR A 354 -17.68 5.85 0.08
CA THR A 354 -18.46 5.24 -1.01
C THR A 354 -19.21 6.38 -1.72
N THR A 355 -18.79 6.74 -2.94
CA THR A 355 -19.28 6.25 -4.25
C THR A 355 -20.13 7.25 -5.05
N GLU A 356 -20.65 8.34 -4.48
CA GLU A 356 -21.49 9.26 -5.29
C GLU A 356 -20.81 10.55 -5.78
N PHE A 357 -19.57 10.85 -5.37
CA PHE A 357 -18.92 12.10 -5.75
C PHE A 357 -18.00 11.92 -6.96
N ALA A 358 -18.31 12.70 -7.99
CA ALA A 358 -17.82 12.64 -9.36
C ALA A 358 -18.37 11.45 -10.15
N GLU A 359 -19.37 11.68 -10.96
CA GLU A 359 -19.22 11.39 -12.38
C GLU A 359 -18.75 12.70 -13.04
N CYS A 360 -17.76 12.58 -13.91
CA CYS A 360 -17.14 13.66 -14.68
C CYS A 360 -17.70 13.62 -16.10
#